data_AF-A0A849UH80-F1
#
_entry.id   AF-A0A849UH80-F1
#
_cell.length_a   1.000
_cell.length_b   1.000
_cell.length_c   1.000
_cell.angle_alpha   90.00
_cell.angle_beta   90.00
_cell.angle_gamma   90.00
#
_symmetry.space_group_name_H-M   'P 1'
#
loop_
_entity.id
_entity.type
_entity.pdbx_description
1 polymer ?
#
loop_
_entity_poly.entity_id
_entity_poly.type
_entity_poly.pdbx_seq_one_letter_code
_entity_poly.pdbx_strand_id
1 'polypeptide(L)'
;AKYKGAYAQMVHGVNAMVGGHVQEKEQMIQLVRALGDGDFNVQIPQYPGKKAEINKNLDRLNGKFKGIVDSVKWVTAEHEKGNIDMALHAHLFKGGFSEIAESVNHIVAGQMELTEKALACVKAFGEGDFDAPLEQFPGKKAYVNEAIEQVRSNLKALNADAEMLADAAREGRVTVRADISRHLGDYRKIVIGMNETLEMIVKPIVTVKQSAEAINTAAKEIAQGNADLSRRTEDQAASLEKTASSMDQLSSTVKQNADNAKQANQLAIAASGVAVKGGNAVGEVVSTMSAINSSAKKIEDIISVIDGIAFQTNILALNAAVEAARAGEQGRGFAVVAAEVRNLAQRSASAAKEIKELITDSVGKTAEGTRQVESAGETMQEIVSAVKRVTDIIGEIAAASTEQSAGIAQINDAIMKMDDVTQQNTALVEEAAAAAESLMEQSEEMADVVSVFVLDESANNAKRKTASAHKFTATTANSSAKQKPFSFQDAENAHAKWKMRLVQFVGGQSHEDFDESAVSCDDKCDLGKWIHGPAVRYSSLKEYKNLRASHAEFHKSVGAIVHCVHEKNQDAARLLLGGDFATASKKTISAIQAMQGKVESPARVVKTGTDNNEWEEF
;
A
#
# COMPACT_ATOMS: atom_id res chain seq x y z
N ALA A 1 -92.18 100.93 -49.67
CA ALA A 1 -91.52 102.06 -50.37
C ALA A 1 -92.40 103.31 -50.24
N LYS A 2 -91.91 104.35 -49.54
CA LYS A 2 -92.65 105.60 -49.21
C LYS A 2 -92.46 106.74 -50.22
N TYR A 3 -91.66 106.55 -51.28
CA TYR A 3 -91.26 107.59 -52.23
C TYR A 3 -91.56 107.14 -53.68
N LYS A 4 -91.99 108.07 -54.54
CA LYS A 4 -92.26 107.86 -55.98
C LYS A 4 -91.44 108.87 -56.82
N GLY A 5 -91.12 108.52 -58.07
CA GLY A 5 -90.35 109.38 -58.98
C GLY A 5 -88.85 109.47 -58.63
N ALA A 6 -88.22 110.62 -58.85
CA ALA A 6 -86.77 110.84 -58.64
C ALA A 6 -86.27 110.49 -57.22
N TYR A 7 -87.11 110.69 -56.19
CA TYR A 7 -86.77 110.31 -54.82
C TYR A 7 -86.70 108.78 -54.62
N ALA A 8 -87.47 107.99 -55.38
CA ALA A 8 -87.37 106.53 -55.35
C ALA A 8 -86.05 106.04 -55.97
N GLN A 9 -85.59 106.68 -57.05
CA GLN A 9 -84.27 106.40 -57.64
C GLN A 9 -83.13 106.78 -56.69
N MET A 10 -83.25 107.91 -55.97
CA MET A 10 -82.27 108.31 -54.97
C MET A 10 -82.20 107.30 -53.81
N VAL A 11 -83.34 106.85 -53.26
CA VAL A 11 -83.37 105.83 -52.21
C VAL A 11 -82.82 104.49 -52.70
N HIS A 12 -83.12 104.10 -53.95
CA HIS A 12 -82.56 102.89 -54.54
C HIS A 12 -81.04 103.00 -54.73
N GLY A 13 -80.54 104.14 -55.20
CA GLY A 13 -79.10 104.41 -55.34
C GLY A 13 -78.36 104.43 -54.00
N VAL A 14 -78.94 105.07 -52.97
CA VAL A 14 -78.36 105.09 -51.62
C VAL A 14 -78.39 103.70 -50.99
N ASN A 15 -79.50 102.96 -51.09
CA ASN A 15 -79.59 101.60 -50.54
C ASN A 15 -78.68 100.61 -51.28
N ALA A 16 -78.50 100.75 -52.60
CA ALA A 16 -77.56 99.94 -53.37
C ALA A 16 -76.11 100.25 -52.96
N MET A 17 -75.77 101.52 -52.76
CA MET A 17 -74.45 101.94 -52.29
C MET A 17 -74.15 101.46 -50.86
N VAL A 18 -75.12 101.59 -49.94
CA VAL A 18 -74.99 101.08 -48.57
C VAL A 18 -74.95 99.55 -48.55
N GLY A 19 -75.80 98.88 -49.33
CA GLY A 19 -75.83 97.42 -49.45
C GLY A 19 -74.51 96.84 -49.99
N GLY A 20 -73.93 97.48 -51.01
CA GLY A 20 -72.59 97.12 -51.50
C GLY A 20 -71.51 97.26 -50.42
N HIS A 21 -71.53 98.35 -49.65
CA HIS A 21 -70.61 98.53 -48.53
C HIS A 21 -70.79 97.51 -47.39
N VAL A 22 -72.02 97.05 -47.12
CA VAL A 22 -72.28 96.01 -46.12
C VAL A 22 -71.77 94.65 -46.61
N GLN A 23 -72.03 94.29 -47.87
CA GLN A 23 -71.58 93.02 -48.45
C GLN A 23 -70.06 92.90 -48.51
N GLU A 24 -69.37 93.96 -48.92
CA GLU A 24 -67.90 94.01 -48.91
C GLU A 24 -67.33 93.84 -47.49
N LYS A 25 -67.95 94.46 -46.48
CA LYS A 25 -67.53 94.31 -45.08
C LYS A 25 -67.73 92.88 -44.59
N GLU A 26 -68.85 92.24 -44.91
CA GLU A 26 -69.12 90.86 -44.52
C GLU A 26 -68.11 89.89 -45.16
N GLN A 27 -67.79 90.08 -46.44
CA GLN A 27 -66.75 89.32 -47.14
C GLN A 27 -65.36 89.51 -46.51
N MET A 28 -65.01 90.75 -46.14
CA MET A 28 -63.75 91.04 -45.45
C MET A 28 -63.71 90.37 -44.07
N ILE A 29 -64.81 90.37 -43.31
CA ILE A 29 -64.91 89.70 -42.01
C ILE A 29 -64.71 88.18 -42.17
N GLN A 30 -65.36 87.56 -43.16
CA GLN A 30 -65.20 86.13 -43.44
C GLN A 30 -63.76 85.79 -43.85
N LEU A 31 -63.14 86.61 -44.70
CA LEU A 31 -61.76 86.44 -45.14
C LEU A 31 -60.77 86.56 -43.97
N VAL A 32 -60.92 87.58 -43.13
CA VAL A 32 -60.08 87.76 -41.94
C VAL A 32 -60.28 86.62 -40.95
N ARG A 33 -61.51 86.09 -40.83
CA ARG A 33 -61.78 84.89 -40.02
C ARG A 33 -61.04 83.66 -40.57
N ALA A 34 -61.14 83.38 -41.87
CA ALA A 34 -60.45 82.26 -42.51
C ALA A 34 -58.93 82.33 -42.33
N LEU A 35 -58.34 83.52 -42.53
CA LEU A 35 -56.91 83.75 -42.28
C LEU A 35 -56.55 83.60 -40.78
N GLY A 36 -57.45 84.02 -39.88
CA GLY A 36 -57.29 83.86 -38.43
C GLY A 36 -57.34 82.41 -37.95
N ASP A 37 -58.13 81.57 -38.62
CA ASP A 37 -58.22 80.13 -38.36
C ASP A 37 -57.08 79.32 -39.02
N GLY A 38 -56.19 79.99 -39.77
CA GLY A 38 -55.01 79.39 -40.40
C GLY A 38 -55.23 78.89 -41.84
N ASP A 39 -56.34 79.24 -42.50
CA ASP A 39 -56.53 78.95 -43.93
C ASP A 39 -55.86 80.01 -44.81
N PHE A 40 -54.63 79.72 -45.23
CA PHE A 40 -53.83 80.59 -46.08
C PHE A 40 -54.03 80.38 -47.59
N ASN A 41 -54.99 79.53 -47.98
CA ASN A 41 -55.32 79.27 -49.39
C ASN A 41 -56.61 79.98 -49.84
N VAL A 42 -57.25 80.75 -48.94
CA VAL A 42 -58.46 81.53 -49.23
C VAL A 42 -58.22 82.58 -50.33
N GLN A 43 -59.19 82.72 -51.25
CA GLN A 43 -59.14 83.73 -52.30
C GLN A 43 -59.51 85.12 -51.76
N ILE A 44 -58.62 86.10 -51.94
CA ILE A 44 -58.81 87.49 -51.49
C ILE A 44 -59.61 88.26 -52.58
N PRO A 45 -60.86 88.71 -52.32
CA PRO A 45 -61.66 89.45 -53.29
C PRO A 45 -61.01 90.78 -53.65
N GLN A 46 -60.93 91.12 -54.94
CA GLN A 46 -60.24 92.33 -55.43
C GLN A 46 -61.11 93.59 -55.31
N TYR A 47 -60.67 94.57 -54.51
CA TYR A 47 -61.41 95.82 -54.30
C TYR A 47 -60.86 96.96 -55.18
N PRO A 48 -61.72 97.70 -55.92
CA PRO A 48 -61.27 98.77 -56.80
C PRO A 48 -60.92 100.08 -56.05
N GLY A 49 -60.11 100.93 -56.70
CA GLY A 49 -59.76 102.26 -56.20
C GLY A 49 -58.85 102.25 -54.96
N LYS A 50 -59.04 103.18 -54.02
CA LYS A 50 -58.23 103.26 -52.78
C LYS A 50 -58.32 102.01 -51.90
N LYS A 51 -59.32 101.15 -52.09
CA LYS A 51 -59.48 99.89 -51.34
C LYS A 51 -58.52 98.79 -51.79
N ALA A 52 -57.87 98.91 -52.95
CA ALA A 52 -56.85 97.96 -53.43
C ALA A 52 -55.64 97.86 -52.47
N GLU A 53 -55.42 98.87 -51.62
CA GLU A 53 -54.42 98.83 -50.56
C GLU A 53 -54.72 97.74 -49.51
N ILE A 54 -56.00 97.42 -49.30
CA ILE A 54 -56.43 96.33 -48.41
C ILE A 54 -56.03 94.97 -49.00
N ASN A 55 -56.24 94.77 -50.30
CA ASN A 55 -55.77 93.57 -51.01
C ASN A 55 -54.27 93.38 -50.83
N LYS A 56 -53.49 94.42 -51.11
CA LYS A 56 -52.03 94.36 -51.00
C LYS A 56 -51.56 94.01 -49.59
N ASN A 57 -52.22 94.52 -48.56
CA ASN A 57 -51.90 94.21 -47.17
C ASN A 57 -52.32 92.78 -46.78
N LEU A 58 -53.49 92.31 -47.21
CA LEU A 58 -53.96 90.95 -46.97
C LEU A 58 -53.15 89.89 -47.72
N ASP A 59 -52.79 90.14 -48.99
CA ASP A 59 -51.90 89.27 -49.77
C ASP A 59 -50.52 89.19 -49.12
N ARG A 60 -49.98 90.32 -48.65
CA ARG A 60 -48.70 90.36 -47.94
C ARG A 60 -48.76 89.59 -46.61
N LEU A 61 -49.85 89.73 -45.85
CA LEU A 61 -50.07 89.01 -44.60
C LEU A 61 -50.18 87.49 -44.87
N ASN A 62 -51.03 87.10 -45.82
CA ASN A 62 -51.26 85.71 -46.20
C ASN A 62 -49.96 85.04 -46.70
N GLY A 63 -49.21 85.73 -47.57
CA GLY A 63 -47.92 85.23 -48.06
C GLY A 63 -46.87 85.05 -46.95
N LYS A 64 -46.87 85.92 -45.92
CA LYS A 64 -45.94 85.78 -44.78
C LYS A 64 -46.31 84.61 -43.87
N PHE A 65 -47.61 84.42 -43.59
CA PHE A 65 -48.08 83.26 -42.83
C PHE A 65 -47.82 81.93 -43.56
N LYS A 66 -48.13 81.87 -44.86
CA LYS A 66 -47.84 80.69 -45.68
C LYS A 66 -46.33 80.39 -45.71
N GLY A 67 -45.51 81.43 -45.91
CA GLY A 67 -44.06 81.31 -45.94
C GLY A 67 -43.46 80.74 -44.64
N ILE A 68 -43.93 81.17 -43.46
CA ILE A 68 -43.40 80.63 -42.20
C ILE A 68 -43.85 79.18 -41.97
N VAL A 69 -45.09 78.84 -42.32
CA VAL A 69 -45.60 77.46 -42.22
C VAL A 69 -44.83 76.52 -43.15
N ASP A 70 -44.59 76.93 -44.39
CA ASP A 70 -43.83 76.13 -45.36
C ASP A 70 -42.36 75.98 -44.94
N SER A 71 -41.74 77.03 -44.36
CA SER A 71 -40.40 76.93 -43.80
C SER A 71 -40.31 75.96 -42.62
N VAL A 72 -41.30 75.98 -41.70
CA VAL A 72 -41.38 75.01 -40.59
C VAL A 72 -41.52 73.59 -41.13
N LYS A 73 -42.42 73.36 -42.08
CA LYS A 73 -42.58 72.04 -42.71
C LYS A 73 -41.30 71.55 -43.36
N TRP A 74 -40.56 72.44 -44.03
CA TRP A 74 -39.28 72.10 -44.64
C TRP A 74 -38.25 71.68 -43.58
N VAL A 75 -38.03 72.48 -42.53
CA VAL A 75 -37.08 72.13 -41.46
C VAL A 75 -37.48 70.82 -40.78
N THR A 76 -38.77 70.61 -40.50
CA THR A 76 -39.26 69.34 -39.93
C THR A 76 -38.94 68.16 -40.84
N ALA A 77 -39.19 68.27 -42.15
CA ALA A 77 -38.89 67.20 -43.09
C ALA A 77 -37.38 66.90 -43.20
N GLU A 78 -36.53 67.92 -43.04
CA GLU A 78 -35.08 67.72 -42.99
C GLU A 78 -34.62 67.05 -41.68
N HIS A 79 -35.20 67.42 -40.54
CA HIS A 79 -34.92 66.76 -39.26
C HIS A 79 -35.36 65.30 -39.24
N GLU A 80 -36.52 64.97 -39.84
CA GLU A 80 -36.96 63.58 -40.00
C GLU A 80 -36.02 62.74 -40.86
N LYS A 81 -35.27 63.36 -41.79
CA LYS A 81 -34.21 62.71 -42.57
C LYS A 81 -32.87 62.61 -41.84
N GLY A 82 -32.75 63.20 -40.64
CA GLY A 82 -31.51 63.23 -39.85
C GLY A 82 -30.63 64.47 -40.05
N ASN A 83 -31.05 65.44 -40.87
CA ASN A 83 -30.33 66.71 -41.06
C ASN A 83 -30.69 67.70 -39.94
N ILE A 84 -30.25 67.39 -38.72
CA ILE A 84 -30.68 68.07 -37.49
C ILE A 84 -30.15 69.49 -37.33
N ASP A 85 -29.15 69.88 -38.11
CA ASP A 85 -28.55 71.22 -38.15
C ASP A 85 -29.36 72.24 -38.97
N MET A 86 -30.38 71.78 -39.71
CA MET A 86 -31.24 72.65 -40.50
C MET A 86 -32.12 73.53 -39.59
N ALA A 87 -32.21 74.82 -39.91
CA ALA A 87 -32.90 75.83 -39.11
C ALA A 87 -33.72 76.78 -39.98
N LEU A 88 -34.71 77.46 -39.38
CA LEU A 88 -35.51 78.46 -40.08
C LEU A 88 -34.66 79.68 -40.43
N HIS A 89 -34.80 80.18 -41.65
CA HIS A 89 -34.15 81.41 -42.08
C HIS A 89 -34.87 82.65 -41.54
N ALA A 90 -34.64 82.98 -40.27
CA ALA A 90 -35.31 84.08 -39.56
C ALA A 90 -35.24 85.43 -40.30
N HIS A 91 -34.10 85.74 -40.93
CA HIS A 91 -33.86 86.99 -41.67
C HIS A 91 -34.81 87.21 -42.88
N LEU A 92 -35.48 86.17 -43.38
CA LEU A 92 -36.49 86.28 -44.44
C LEU A 92 -37.85 86.81 -43.92
N PHE A 93 -38.00 86.85 -42.60
CA PHE A 93 -39.16 87.34 -41.87
C PHE A 93 -38.87 88.68 -41.20
N LYS A 94 -39.92 89.40 -40.80
CA LYS A 94 -39.81 90.70 -40.12
C LYS A 94 -40.81 90.77 -38.96
N GLY A 95 -40.46 91.50 -37.91
CA GLY A 95 -41.29 91.60 -36.69
C GLY A 95 -41.51 90.24 -36.03
N GLY A 96 -42.69 90.03 -35.45
CA GLY A 96 -43.01 88.79 -34.71
C GLY A 96 -42.84 87.48 -35.49
N PHE A 97 -42.87 87.47 -36.82
CA PHE A 97 -42.54 86.28 -37.62
C PHE A 97 -41.06 85.89 -37.54
N SER A 98 -40.16 86.88 -37.42
CA SER A 98 -38.72 86.61 -37.17
C SER A 98 -38.54 86.03 -35.77
N GLU A 99 -39.23 86.59 -34.78
CA GLU A 99 -39.16 86.12 -33.39
C GLU A 99 -39.64 84.67 -33.25
N ILE A 100 -40.70 84.26 -33.97
CA ILE A 100 -41.14 82.86 -34.02
C ILE A 100 -40.04 81.97 -34.61
N ALA A 101 -39.46 82.37 -35.75
CA ALA A 101 -38.41 81.60 -36.40
C ALA A 101 -37.16 81.46 -35.51
N GLU A 102 -36.75 82.55 -34.85
CA GLU A 102 -35.65 82.57 -33.88
C GLU A 102 -35.94 81.70 -32.66
N SER A 103 -37.17 81.76 -32.14
CA SER A 103 -37.58 80.95 -30.97
C SER A 103 -37.56 79.46 -31.28
N VAL A 104 -38.07 79.05 -32.46
CA VAL A 104 -38.01 77.65 -32.91
C VAL A 104 -36.56 77.21 -33.09
N ASN A 105 -35.72 78.03 -33.72
CA ASN A 105 -34.29 77.74 -33.86
C ASN A 105 -33.60 77.59 -32.50
N HIS A 106 -33.94 78.43 -31.53
CA HIS A 106 -33.38 78.36 -30.18
C HIS A 106 -33.75 77.05 -29.46
N ILE A 107 -34.99 76.58 -29.62
CA ILE A 107 -35.44 75.28 -29.08
C ILE A 107 -34.63 74.12 -29.69
N VAL A 108 -34.49 74.11 -31.02
CA VAL A 108 -33.73 73.08 -31.74
C VAL A 108 -32.26 73.09 -31.31
N ALA A 109 -31.62 74.26 -31.32
CA ALA A 109 -30.23 74.41 -30.91
C ALA A 109 -29.99 73.89 -29.48
N GLY A 110 -30.90 74.20 -28.54
CA GLY A 110 -30.80 73.71 -27.17
C GLY A 110 -31.05 72.20 -26.98
N GLN A 111 -31.64 71.50 -27.97
CA GLN A 111 -31.72 70.03 -27.98
C GLN A 111 -30.50 69.40 -28.65
N MET A 112 -29.96 70.04 -29.69
CA MET A 112 -28.71 69.62 -30.31
C MET A 112 -27.55 69.70 -29.31
N GLU A 113 -27.43 70.81 -28.59
CA GLU A 113 -26.38 71.01 -27.58
C GLU A 113 -26.46 69.96 -26.46
N LEU A 114 -27.67 69.64 -25.98
CA LEU A 114 -27.89 68.58 -25.00
C LEU A 114 -27.37 67.23 -25.52
N THR A 115 -27.75 66.88 -26.75
CA THR A 115 -27.40 65.60 -27.39
C THR A 115 -25.89 65.52 -27.64
N GLU A 116 -25.29 66.59 -28.16
CA GLU A 116 -23.86 66.69 -28.43
C GLU A 116 -23.03 66.49 -27.15
N LYS A 117 -23.34 67.24 -26.08
CA LYS A 117 -22.62 67.12 -24.80
C LYS A 117 -22.78 65.75 -24.16
N ALA A 118 -23.99 65.16 -24.19
CA ALA A 118 -24.23 63.83 -23.67
C ALA A 118 -23.44 62.76 -24.47
N LEU A 119 -23.47 62.83 -25.80
CA LEU A 119 -22.73 61.89 -26.66
C LEU A 119 -21.21 62.07 -26.55
N ALA A 120 -20.71 63.28 -26.33
CA ALA A 120 -19.30 63.51 -26.08
C ALA A 120 -18.81 62.75 -24.84
N CYS A 121 -19.59 62.78 -23.74
CA CYS A 121 -19.28 62.01 -22.53
C CYS A 121 -19.36 60.49 -22.77
N VAL A 122 -20.37 60.01 -23.48
CA VAL A 122 -20.51 58.58 -23.83
C VAL A 122 -19.35 58.13 -24.73
N LYS A 123 -18.92 58.96 -25.68
CA LYS A 123 -17.75 58.70 -26.53
C LYS A 123 -16.49 58.58 -25.68
N ALA A 124 -16.29 59.49 -24.73
CA ALA A 124 -15.14 59.44 -23.82
C ALA A 124 -15.12 58.14 -22.99
N PHE A 125 -16.28 57.65 -22.53
CA PHE A 125 -16.37 56.33 -21.87
C PHE A 125 -15.95 55.19 -22.81
N GLY A 126 -16.33 55.26 -24.09
CA GLY A 126 -15.89 54.30 -25.11
C GLY A 126 -14.37 54.34 -25.38
N GLU A 127 -13.73 55.47 -25.11
CA GLU A 127 -12.27 55.67 -25.21
C GLU A 127 -11.54 55.36 -23.89
N GLY A 128 -12.28 54.99 -22.83
CA GLY A 128 -11.73 54.62 -21.52
C GLY A 128 -11.60 55.77 -20.51
N ASP A 129 -12.03 56.99 -20.84
CA ASP A 129 -12.05 58.12 -19.91
C ASP A 129 -13.38 58.19 -19.16
N PHE A 130 -13.46 57.55 -17.99
CA PHE A 130 -14.63 57.61 -17.11
C PHE A 130 -14.69 58.88 -16.23
N ASP A 131 -13.70 59.76 -16.30
CA ASP A 131 -13.63 61.02 -15.58
C ASP A 131 -14.09 62.22 -16.42
N ALA A 132 -14.38 62.00 -17.71
CA ALA A 132 -14.88 63.00 -18.64
C ALA A 132 -16.01 63.88 -18.03
N PRO A 133 -15.88 65.21 -18.04
CA PRO A 133 -16.86 66.08 -17.40
C PRO A 133 -18.18 66.08 -18.18
N LEU A 134 -19.30 66.03 -17.46
CA LEU A 134 -20.63 66.23 -18.02
C LEU A 134 -21.27 67.47 -17.40
N GLU A 135 -21.63 68.43 -18.24
CA GLU A 135 -22.33 69.64 -17.80
C GLU A 135 -23.71 69.31 -17.23
N GLN A 136 -24.13 70.04 -16.19
CA GLN A 136 -25.41 69.83 -15.53
C GLN A 136 -26.55 70.45 -16.32
N PHE A 137 -27.50 69.63 -16.78
CA PHE A 137 -28.64 70.12 -17.54
C PHE A 137 -29.81 70.50 -16.62
N PRO A 138 -30.49 71.62 -16.87
CA PRO A 138 -31.54 72.11 -15.99
C PRO A 138 -32.87 71.34 -16.13
N GLY A 139 -33.64 71.33 -15.05
CA GLY A 139 -35.02 70.80 -15.03
C GLY A 139 -35.09 69.32 -15.39
N LYS A 140 -36.05 68.93 -16.24
CA LYS A 140 -36.24 67.53 -16.65
C LYS A 140 -35.09 66.96 -17.49
N LYS A 141 -34.20 67.80 -18.03
CA LYS A 141 -33.02 67.35 -18.79
C LYS A 141 -31.98 66.69 -17.86
N ALA A 142 -32.01 66.94 -16.55
CA ALA A 142 -31.11 66.35 -15.55
C ALA A 142 -31.17 64.81 -15.50
N TYR A 143 -32.27 64.19 -15.95
CA TYR A 143 -32.36 62.73 -16.08
C TYR A 143 -31.24 62.14 -16.96
N VAL A 144 -30.77 62.89 -17.98
CA VAL A 144 -29.63 62.48 -18.81
C VAL A 144 -28.35 62.43 -17.98
N ASN A 145 -28.15 63.39 -17.07
CA ASN A 145 -27.03 63.37 -16.13
C ASN A 145 -27.12 62.14 -15.22
N GLU A 146 -28.27 61.89 -14.60
CA GLU A 146 -28.47 60.72 -13.71
C GLU A 146 -28.15 59.40 -14.42
N ALA A 147 -28.64 59.22 -15.66
CA ALA A 147 -28.39 58.02 -16.44
C ALA A 147 -26.90 57.83 -16.79
N ILE A 148 -26.22 58.90 -17.23
CA ILE A 148 -24.79 58.84 -17.56
C ILE A 148 -23.94 58.62 -16.30
N GLU A 149 -24.26 59.28 -15.18
CA GLU A 149 -23.57 59.09 -13.90
C GLU A 149 -23.77 57.69 -13.33
N GLN A 150 -24.95 57.09 -13.51
CA GLN A 150 -25.17 55.70 -13.13
C GLN A 150 -24.29 54.74 -13.93
N VAL A 151 -24.14 54.97 -15.25
CA VAL A 151 -23.22 54.20 -16.10
C VAL A 151 -21.77 54.43 -15.66
N ARG A 152 -21.36 55.68 -15.42
CA ARG A 152 -20.03 56.06 -14.93
C ARG A 152 -19.69 55.32 -13.63
N SER A 153 -20.59 55.35 -12.66
CA SER A 153 -20.42 54.72 -11.36
C SER A 153 -20.23 53.20 -11.48
N ASN A 154 -21.04 52.55 -12.31
CA ASN A 154 -20.94 51.10 -12.54
C ASN A 154 -19.62 50.71 -13.22
N LEU A 155 -19.21 51.46 -14.26
CA LEU A 155 -17.94 51.22 -14.96
C LEU A 155 -16.73 51.43 -14.04
N LYS A 156 -16.74 52.49 -13.24
CA LYS A 156 -15.68 52.74 -12.24
C LYS A 156 -15.64 51.67 -11.16
N ALA A 157 -16.79 51.22 -10.66
CA ALA A 157 -16.84 50.15 -9.68
C ALA A 157 -16.28 48.83 -10.25
N LEU A 158 -16.59 48.50 -11.50
CA LEU A 158 -16.05 47.31 -12.16
C LEU A 158 -14.53 47.44 -12.35
N ASN A 159 -14.05 48.61 -12.79
CA ASN A 159 -12.62 48.86 -12.97
C ASN A 159 -11.85 48.75 -11.64
N ALA A 160 -12.39 49.32 -10.57
CA ALA A 160 -11.80 49.24 -9.24
C ALA A 160 -11.69 47.79 -8.72
N ASP A 161 -12.70 46.96 -8.97
CA ASP A 161 -12.65 45.55 -8.59
C ASP A 161 -11.64 44.76 -9.45
N ALA A 162 -11.51 45.08 -10.74
CA ALA A 162 -10.51 44.47 -11.61
C ALA A 162 -9.08 44.84 -11.20
N GLU A 163 -8.83 46.12 -10.90
CA GLU A 163 -7.53 46.60 -10.39
C GLU A 163 -7.19 45.93 -9.05
N MET A 164 -8.15 45.89 -8.12
CA MET A 164 -7.97 45.27 -6.81
C MET A 164 -7.60 43.78 -6.93
N LEU A 165 -8.23 43.04 -7.83
CA LEU A 165 -7.88 41.63 -8.07
C LEU A 165 -6.54 41.47 -8.78
N ALA A 166 -6.21 42.34 -9.73
CA ALA A 166 -4.92 42.32 -10.42
C ALA A 166 -3.75 42.61 -9.46
N ASP A 167 -3.92 43.57 -8.56
CA ASP A 167 -2.93 43.90 -7.53
C ASP A 167 -2.81 42.80 -6.49
N ALA A 168 -3.93 42.24 -6.03
CA ALA A 168 -3.91 41.07 -5.16
C ALA A 168 -3.19 39.87 -5.80
N ALA A 169 -3.43 39.59 -7.09
CA ALA A 169 -2.75 38.53 -7.82
C ALA A 169 -1.23 38.78 -7.94
N ARG A 170 -0.81 40.03 -8.17
CA ARG A 170 0.60 40.43 -8.25
C ARG A 170 1.35 40.26 -6.93
N GLU A 171 0.64 40.45 -5.82
CA GLU A 171 1.12 40.21 -4.47
C GLU A 171 1.00 38.74 -4.02
N GLY A 172 0.55 37.83 -4.92
CA GLY A 172 0.34 36.42 -4.60
C GLY A 172 -0.92 36.13 -3.76
N ARG A 173 -1.73 37.15 -3.41
CA ARG A 173 -3.00 37.03 -2.67
C ARG A 173 -4.15 36.57 -3.57
N VAL A 174 -4.01 35.37 -4.11
CA VAL A 174 -4.94 34.79 -5.09
C VAL A 174 -6.28 34.33 -4.49
N THR A 175 -6.46 34.41 -3.18
CA THR A 175 -7.73 34.12 -2.48
C THR A 175 -8.69 35.29 -2.43
N VAL A 176 -8.25 36.50 -2.79
CA VAL A 176 -9.10 37.70 -2.81
C VAL A 176 -10.17 37.58 -3.89
N ARG A 177 -11.39 38.05 -3.60
CA ARG A 177 -12.55 38.02 -4.50
C ARG A 177 -13.25 39.37 -4.52
N ALA A 178 -13.77 39.74 -5.67
CA ALA A 178 -14.60 40.95 -5.81
C ALA A 178 -16.01 40.71 -5.26
N ASP A 179 -16.62 41.75 -4.67
CA ASP A 179 -17.93 41.66 -4.04
C ASP A 179 -19.06 41.69 -5.07
N ILE A 180 -19.66 40.53 -5.28
CA ILE A 180 -20.74 40.28 -6.25
C ILE A 180 -22.01 41.09 -5.91
N SER A 181 -22.18 41.56 -4.66
CA SER A 181 -23.36 42.32 -4.24
C SER A 181 -23.34 43.79 -4.71
N ARG A 182 -22.16 44.32 -5.06
CA ARG A 182 -21.98 45.71 -5.53
C ARG A 182 -22.41 45.93 -6.98
N HIS A 183 -22.68 44.85 -7.73
CA HIS A 183 -22.92 44.89 -9.17
C HIS A 183 -24.28 44.31 -9.54
N LEU A 184 -24.91 44.87 -10.57
CA LEU A 184 -26.22 44.47 -11.07
C LEU A 184 -26.14 44.02 -12.54
N GLY A 185 -27.12 43.21 -12.98
CA GLY A 185 -27.23 42.78 -14.37
C GLY A 185 -25.97 42.08 -14.89
N ASP A 186 -25.51 42.47 -16.09
CA ASP A 186 -24.35 41.85 -16.73
C ASP A 186 -23.01 42.20 -16.06
N TYR A 187 -22.90 43.36 -15.39
CA TYR A 187 -21.71 43.68 -14.57
C TYR A 187 -21.49 42.63 -13.48
N ARG A 188 -22.59 42.17 -12.86
CA ARG A 188 -22.56 41.10 -11.85
C ARG A 188 -22.04 39.79 -12.44
N LYS A 189 -22.47 39.44 -13.66
CA LYS A 189 -22.02 38.22 -14.34
C LYS A 189 -20.52 38.25 -14.63
N ILE A 190 -19.99 39.41 -15.02
CA ILE A 190 -18.54 39.59 -15.24
C ILE A 190 -17.77 39.32 -13.95
N VAL A 191 -18.19 39.91 -12.84
CA VAL A 191 -17.53 39.72 -11.53
C VAL A 191 -17.62 38.26 -11.06
N ILE A 192 -18.76 37.60 -11.26
CA ILE A 192 -18.91 36.16 -10.99
C ILE A 192 -17.90 35.36 -11.82
N GLY A 193 -17.84 35.58 -13.14
CA GLY A 193 -16.92 34.87 -14.03
C GLY A 193 -15.44 35.09 -13.67
N MET A 194 -15.07 36.31 -13.26
CA MET A 194 -13.72 36.63 -12.81
C MET A 194 -13.37 35.88 -11.51
N ASN A 195 -14.29 35.87 -10.53
CA ASN A 195 -14.13 35.11 -9.29
C ASN A 195 -14.05 33.58 -9.54
N GLU A 196 -14.88 33.05 -10.44
CA GLU A 196 -14.87 31.64 -10.82
C GLU A 196 -13.57 31.24 -11.53
N THR A 197 -13.02 32.11 -12.39
CA THR A 197 -11.74 31.90 -13.06
C THR A 197 -10.60 31.81 -12.06
N LEU A 198 -10.55 32.73 -11.08
CA LEU A 198 -9.56 32.69 -10.01
C LEU A 198 -9.71 31.42 -9.16
N GLU A 199 -10.93 31.00 -8.86
CA GLU A 199 -11.19 29.76 -8.12
C GLU A 199 -10.68 28.52 -8.85
N MET A 200 -10.82 28.49 -10.18
CA MET A 200 -10.35 27.39 -11.02
C MET A 200 -8.82 27.28 -11.05
N ILE A 201 -8.11 28.40 -10.84
CA ILE A 201 -6.65 28.46 -10.76
C ILE A 201 -6.15 28.13 -9.34
N VAL A 202 -6.80 28.65 -8.31
CA VAL A 202 -6.38 28.47 -6.90
C VAL A 202 -6.48 27.01 -6.47
N LYS A 203 -7.53 26.28 -6.88
CA LYS A 203 -7.74 24.89 -6.49
C LYS A 203 -6.55 23.97 -6.86
N PRO A 204 -6.09 23.92 -8.12
CA PRO A 204 -4.88 23.19 -8.49
C PRO A 204 -3.64 23.58 -7.69
N ILE A 205 -3.42 24.88 -7.44
CA ILE A 205 -2.26 25.36 -6.67
C ILE A 205 -2.28 24.79 -5.25
N VAL A 206 -3.45 24.81 -4.58
CA VAL A 206 -3.62 24.20 -3.25
C VAL A 206 -3.33 22.69 -3.30
N THR A 207 -3.84 22.00 -4.32
CA THR A 207 -3.60 20.56 -4.48
C THR A 207 -2.13 20.24 -4.74
N VAL A 208 -1.42 21.05 -5.53
CA VAL A 208 0.01 20.90 -5.79
C VAL A 208 0.81 21.10 -4.50
N LYS A 209 0.54 22.15 -3.71
CA LYS A 209 1.17 22.36 -2.40
C LYS A 209 1.01 21.15 -1.49
N GLN A 210 -0.22 20.64 -1.36
CA GLN A 210 -0.51 19.47 -0.52
C GLN A 210 0.18 18.21 -1.04
N SER A 211 0.27 18.04 -2.36
CA SER A 211 0.95 16.89 -2.97
C SER A 211 2.45 16.94 -2.74
N ALA A 212 3.08 18.12 -2.87
CA ALA A 212 4.49 18.32 -2.56
C ALA A 212 4.81 18.02 -1.09
N GLU A 213 3.99 18.49 -0.15
CA GLU A 213 4.13 18.16 1.29
C GLU A 213 4.02 16.65 1.54
N ALA A 214 3.09 15.97 0.86
CA ALA A 214 2.90 14.53 0.97
C ALA A 214 4.07 13.74 0.37
N ILE A 215 4.58 14.13 -0.81
CA ILE A 215 5.74 13.50 -1.44
C ILE A 215 6.99 13.69 -0.57
N ASN A 216 7.22 14.89 -0.04
CA ASN A 216 8.35 15.15 0.86
C ASN A 216 8.29 14.27 2.13
N THR A 217 7.09 14.10 2.70
CA THR A 217 6.90 13.21 3.86
C THR A 217 7.19 11.76 3.50
N ALA A 218 6.63 11.26 2.39
CA ALA A 218 6.85 9.90 1.91
C ALA A 218 8.33 9.63 1.56
N ALA A 219 9.00 10.60 0.94
CA ALA A 219 10.42 10.49 0.60
C ALA A 219 11.31 10.42 1.85
N LYS A 220 10.99 11.18 2.91
CA LYS A 220 11.67 11.05 4.22
C LYS A 220 11.45 9.68 4.86
N GLU A 221 10.23 9.14 4.78
CA GLU A 221 9.94 7.78 5.27
C GLU A 221 10.71 6.72 4.49
N ILE A 222 10.82 6.86 3.16
CA ILE A 222 11.64 5.99 2.30
C ILE A 222 13.11 6.09 2.69
N ALA A 223 13.67 7.29 2.83
CA ALA A 223 15.06 7.50 3.21
C ALA A 223 15.38 6.86 4.57
N GLN A 224 14.49 7.02 5.56
CA GLN A 224 14.62 6.38 6.85
C GLN A 224 14.51 4.84 6.75
N GLY A 225 13.58 4.34 5.95
CA GLY A 225 13.44 2.90 5.68
C GLY A 225 14.67 2.30 5.01
N ASN A 226 15.29 3.01 4.08
CA ASN A 226 16.53 2.59 3.43
C ASN A 226 17.71 2.58 4.40
N ALA A 227 17.81 3.54 5.32
CA ALA A 227 18.83 3.53 6.35
C ALA A 227 18.71 2.28 7.27
N ASP A 228 17.48 1.90 7.63
CA ASP A 228 17.24 0.64 8.37
C ASP A 228 17.60 -0.60 7.54
N LEU A 229 17.21 -0.62 6.25
CA LEU A 229 17.55 -1.71 5.35
C LEU A 229 19.06 -1.85 5.14
N SER A 230 19.80 -0.74 5.02
CA SER A 230 21.27 -0.71 4.94
C SER A 230 21.88 -1.42 6.15
N ARG A 231 21.47 -1.00 7.36
CA ARG A 231 21.97 -1.57 8.61
C ARG A 231 21.68 -3.07 8.71
N ARG A 232 20.48 -3.49 8.34
CA ARG A 232 20.10 -4.92 8.34
C ARG A 232 20.89 -5.71 7.30
N THR A 233 21.22 -5.10 6.16
CA THR A 233 22.05 -5.71 5.11
C THR A 233 23.49 -5.88 5.58
N GLU A 234 24.04 -4.89 6.29
CA GLU A 234 25.36 -4.99 6.94
C GLU A 234 25.40 -6.09 8.02
N ASP A 235 24.38 -6.14 8.89
CA ASP A 235 24.25 -7.18 9.92
C ASP A 235 24.12 -8.59 9.29
N GLN A 236 23.41 -8.68 8.15
CA GLN A 236 23.26 -9.90 7.38
C GLN A 236 24.59 -10.33 6.75
N ALA A 237 25.35 -9.40 6.15
CA ALA A 237 26.68 -9.67 5.61
C ALA A 237 27.62 -10.22 6.69
N ALA A 238 27.67 -9.59 7.86
CA ALA A 238 28.49 -10.05 8.99
C ALA A 238 28.06 -11.45 9.49
N SER A 239 26.76 -11.75 9.45
CA SER A 239 26.23 -13.06 9.82
C SER A 239 26.55 -14.14 8.78
N LEU A 240 26.51 -13.79 7.49
CA LEU A 240 26.90 -14.68 6.39
C LEU A 240 28.39 -15.01 6.47
N GLU A 241 29.25 -14.02 6.74
CA GLU A 241 30.70 -14.22 6.92
C GLU A 241 31.02 -15.22 8.04
N LYS A 242 30.38 -15.06 9.21
CA LYS A 242 30.50 -16.01 10.33
C LYS A 242 29.98 -17.41 9.97
N THR A 243 28.90 -17.47 9.22
CA THR A 243 28.30 -18.74 8.80
C THR A 243 29.23 -19.44 7.80
N ALA A 244 29.79 -18.72 6.83
CA ALA A 244 30.75 -19.24 5.87
C ALA A 244 32.00 -19.79 6.56
N SER A 245 32.59 -19.03 7.49
CA SER A 245 33.73 -19.50 8.30
C SER A 245 33.39 -20.75 9.12
N SER A 246 32.20 -20.81 9.71
CA SER A 246 31.74 -22.00 10.44
C SER A 246 31.56 -23.21 9.51
N MET A 247 31.08 -22.97 8.28
CA MET A 247 30.92 -24.03 7.27
C MET A 247 32.27 -24.56 6.77
N ASP A 248 33.29 -23.71 6.63
CA ASP A 248 34.65 -24.15 6.29
C ASP A 248 35.24 -25.03 7.40
N GLN A 249 35.05 -24.64 8.67
CA GLN A 249 35.49 -25.45 9.80
C GLN A 249 34.74 -26.79 9.87
N LEU A 250 33.43 -26.79 9.61
CA LEU A 250 32.62 -28.01 9.54
C LEU A 250 33.07 -28.91 8.39
N SER A 251 33.28 -28.35 7.20
CA SER A 251 33.80 -29.06 6.02
C SER A 251 35.14 -29.75 6.33
N SER A 252 36.08 -29.03 6.96
CA SER A 252 37.36 -29.60 7.41
C SER A 252 37.18 -30.75 8.40
N THR A 253 36.27 -30.61 9.37
CA THR A 253 36.03 -31.62 10.41
C THR A 253 35.37 -32.87 9.83
N VAL A 254 34.40 -32.71 8.93
CA VAL A 254 33.72 -33.83 8.24
C VAL A 254 34.70 -34.58 7.34
N LYS A 255 35.57 -33.86 6.62
CA LYS A 255 36.63 -34.47 5.82
C LYS A 255 37.60 -35.27 6.68
N GLN A 256 38.04 -34.70 7.81
CA GLN A 256 38.90 -35.40 8.76
C GLN A 256 38.21 -36.64 9.35
N ASN A 257 36.90 -36.59 9.63
CA ASN A 257 36.14 -37.75 10.09
C ASN A 257 36.07 -38.86 9.04
N ALA A 258 35.89 -38.52 7.76
CA ALA A 258 35.91 -39.50 6.68
C ALA A 258 37.28 -40.19 6.57
N ASP A 259 38.38 -39.42 6.67
CA ASP A 259 39.74 -39.95 6.64
C ASP A 259 40.04 -40.83 7.89
N ASN A 260 39.61 -40.38 9.07
CA ASN A 260 39.73 -41.15 10.31
C ASN A 260 38.95 -42.46 10.26
N ALA A 261 37.73 -42.44 9.73
CA ALA A 261 36.93 -43.65 9.53
C ALA A 261 37.65 -44.61 8.58
N LYS A 262 38.19 -44.11 7.47
CA LYS A 262 38.96 -44.94 6.53
C LYS A 262 40.19 -45.58 7.19
N GLN A 263 40.93 -44.83 8.03
CA GLN A 263 42.07 -45.36 8.78
C GLN A 263 41.62 -46.40 9.82
N ALA A 264 40.59 -46.09 10.60
CA ALA A 264 40.04 -47.01 11.61
C ALA A 264 39.56 -48.33 10.97
N ASN A 265 38.97 -48.27 9.78
CA ASN A 265 38.56 -49.44 9.01
C ASN A 265 39.76 -50.33 8.65
N GLN A 266 40.87 -49.73 8.21
CA GLN A 266 42.10 -50.47 7.89
C GLN A 266 42.71 -51.12 9.14
N LEU A 267 42.73 -50.42 10.28
CA LEU A 267 43.18 -50.98 11.56
C LEU A 267 42.30 -52.14 12.02
N ALA A 268 40.97 -52.02 11.89
CA ALA A 268 40.04 -53.08 12.25
C ALA A 268 40.27 -54.34 11.38
N ILE A 269 40.45 -54.18 10.07
CA ILE A 269 40.78 -55.29 9.16
C ILE A 269 42.10 -55.95 9.56
N ALA A 270 43.13 -55.16 9.87
CA ALA A 270 44.42 -55.69 10.31
C ALA A 270 44.30 -56.47 11.64
N ALA A 271 43.58 -55.93 12.62
CA ALA A 271 43.32 -56.58 13.90
C ALA A 271 42.52 -57.89 13.74
N SER A 272 41.50 -57.89 12.87
CA SER A 272 40.75 -59.09 12.51
C SER A 272 41.67 -60.16 11.90
N GLY A 273 42.58 -59.77 11.01
CA GLY A 273 43.59 -60.67 10.44
C GLY A 273 44.52 -61.28 11.49
N VAL A 274 44.91 -60.52 12.52
CA VAL A 274 45.70 -61.04 13.65
C VAL A 274 44.89 -62.02 14.49
N ALA A 275 43.63 -61.71 14.80
CA ALA A 275 42.74 -62.59 15.56
C ALA A 275 42.48 -63.92 14.83
N VAL A 276 42.28 -63.89 13.50
CA VAL A 276 42.16 -65.11 12.68
C VAL A 276 43.43 -65.96 12.74
N LYS A 277 44.62 -65.34 12.64
CA LYS A 277 45.90 -66.06 12.80
C LYS A 277 46.05 -66.65 14.22
N GLY A 278 45.62 -65.92 15.24
CA GLY A 278 45.58 -66.40 16.63
C GLY A 278 44.68 -67.62 16.79
N GLY A 279 43.47 -67.58 16.23
CA GLY A 279 42.54 -68.71 16.22
C GLY A 279 43.13 -69.95 15.53
N ASN A 280 43.82 -69.78 14.40
CA ASN A 280 44.50 -70.90 13.72
C ASN A 280 45.61 -71.51 14.59
N ALA A 281 46.44 -70.69 15.24
CA ALA A 281 47.49 -71.17 16.13
C ALA A 281 46.93 -71.92 17.35
N VAL A 282 45.83 -71.44 17.92
CA VAL A 282 45.10 -72.13 18.99
C VAL A 282 44.57 -73.49 18.50
N GLY A 283 44.03 -73.55 17.28
CA GLY A 283 43.60 -74.81 16.65
C GLY A 283 44.72 -75.84 16.50
N GLU A 284 45.93 -75.41 16.13
CA GLU A 284 47.12 -76.29 16.10
C GLU A 284 47.49 -76.81 17.49
N VAL A 285 47.39 -75.98 18.53
CA VAL A 285 47.64 -76.40 19.92
C VAL A 285 46.61 -77.44 20.39
N VAL A 286 45.33 -77.27 20.08
CA VAL A 286 44.29 -78.27 20.38
C VAL A 286 44.60 -79.61 19.70
N SER A 287 44.99 -79.57 18.41
CA SER A 287 45.39 -80.78 17.67
C SER A 287 46.58 -81.49 18.34
N THR A 288 47.58 -80.71 18.77
CA THR A 288 48.77 -81.24 19.47
C THR A 288 48.40 -81.84 20.82
N MET A 289 47.55 -81.18 21.62
CA MET A 289 47.11 -81.71 22.91
C MET A 289 46.27 -83.00 22.76
N SER A 290 45.45 -83.09 21.72
CA SER A 290 44.74 -84.32 21.38
C SER A 290 45.70 -85.49 21.05
N ALA A 291 46.76 -85.20 20.28
CA ALA A 291 47.81 -86.18 19.98
C ALA A 291 48.61 -86.60 21.23
N ILE A 292 48.92 -85.66 22.14
CA ILE A 292 49.56 -85.95 23.43
C ILE A 292 48.65 -86.83 24.28
N ASN A 293 47.37 -86.50 24.39
CA ASN A 293 46.39 -87.28 25.16
C ASN A 293 46.26 -88.72 24.63
N SER A 294 46.20 -88.87 23.30
CA SER A 294 46.22 -90.19 22.65
C SER A 294 47.49 -90.99 22.96
N SER A 295 48.65 -90.33 22.94
CA SER A 295 49.95 -90.95 23.24
C SER A 295 50.06 -91.36 24.71
N ALA A 296 49.59 -90.51 25.64
CA ALA A 296 49.57 -90.80 27.06
C ALA A 296 48.69 -92.02 27.39
N LYS A 297 47.54 -92.16 26.71
CA LYS A 297 46.66 -93.33 26.85
C LYS A 297 47.33 -94.62 26.37
N LYS A 298 48.07 -94.58 25.25
CA LYS A 298 48.88 -95.73 24.80
C LYS A 298 49.95 -96.12 25.82
N ILE A 299 50.57 -95.15 26.48
CA ILE A 299 51.54 -95.42 27.55
C ILE A 299 50.83 -96.09 28.74
N GLU A 300 49.66 -95.62 29.15
CA GLU A 300 48.87 -96.25 30.22
C GLU A 300 48.56 -97.74 29.94
N ASP A 301 48.21 -98.06 28.70
CA ASP A 301 47.97 -99.43 28.24
C ASP A 301 49.24 -100.29 28.38
N ILE A 302 50.39 -99.76 27.96
CA ILE A 302 51.70 -100.45 28.06
C ILE A 302 52.07 -100.69 29.52
N ILE A 303 51.91 -99.69 30.39
CA ILE A 303 52.20 -99.82 31.82
C ILE A 303 51.30 -100.86 32.48
N SER A 304 50.02 -100.95 32.07
CA SER A 304 49.11 -102.00 32.56
C SER A 304 49.58 -103.40 32.14
N VAL A 305 50.16 -103.56 30.95
CA VAL A 305 50.80 -104.82 30.54
C VAL A 305 52.04 -105.13 31.37
N ILE A 306 52.89 -104.14 31.64
CA ILE A 306 54.10 -104.30 32.46
C ILE A 306 53.75 -104.71 33.90
N ASP A 307 52.73 -104.10 34.51
CA ASP A 307 52.22 -104.51 35.83
C ASP A 307 51.70 -105.95 35.81
N GLY A 308 50.99 -106.34 34.74
CA GLY A 308 50.58 -107.73 34.49
C GLY A 308 51.77 -108.71 34.41
N ILE A 309 52.84 -108.34 33.69
CA ILE A 309 54.08 -109.13 33.59
C ILE A 309 54.76 -109.24 34.95
N ALA A 310 54.83 -108.14 35.71
CA ALA A 310 55.41 -108.12 37.05
C ALA A 310 54.62 -109.03 38.02
N PHE A 311 53.29 -109.01 37.95
CA PHE A 311 52.43 -109.91 38.72
C PHE A 311 52.67 -111.38 38.35
N GLN A 312 52.68 -111.71 37.05
CA GLN A 312 52.97 -113.07 36.58
C GLN A 312 54.36 -113.54 37.04
N THR A 313 55.37 -112.67 36.94
CA THR A 313 56.75 -112.96 37.37
C THR A 313 56.83 -113.20 38.88
N ASN A 314 56.08 -112.44 39.69
CA ASN A 314 55.97 -112.63 41.14
C ASN A 314 55.34 -113.99 41.50
N ILE A 315 54.31 -114.44 40.77
CA ILE A 315 53.70 -115.77 40.95
C ILE A 315 54.66 -116.89 40.51
N LEU A 316 55.34 -116.74 39.37
CA LEU A 316 56.37 -117.67 38.89
C LEU A 316 57.52 -117.82 39.90
N ALA A 317 57.99 -116.71 40.45
CA ALA A 317 59.05 -116.68 41.46
C ALA A 317 58.60 -117.31 42.79
N LEU A 318 57.34 -117.11 43.19
CA LEU A 318 56.75 -117.79 44.35
C LEU A 318 56.69 -119.31 44.12
N ASN A 319 56.21 -119.75 42.96
CA ASN A 319 56.15 -121.18 42.59
C ASN A 319 57.57 -121.80 42.58
N ALA A 320 58.55 -121.10 42.03
CA ALA A 320 59.95 -121.52 42.03
C ALA A 320 60.55 -121.58 43.46
N ALA A 321 60.22 -120.63 44.33
CA ALA A 321 60.66 -120.63 45.74
C ALA A 321 60.03 -121.81 46.52
N VAL A 322 58.77 -122.15 46.25
CA VAL A 322 58.09 -123.32 46.83
C VAL A 322 58.74 -124.62 46.38
N GLU A 323 59.02 -124.77 45.08
CA GLU A 323 59.66 -125.97 44.55
C GLU A 323 61.13 -126.10 45.04
N ALA A 324 61.83 -124.98 45.18
CA ALA A 324 63.16 -124.94 45.79
C ALA A 324 63.16 -125.33 47.28
N ALA A 325 62.14 -124.91 48.05
CA ALA A 325 61.95 -125.35 49.43
C ALA A 325 61.61 -126.85 49.54
N ARG A 326 60.90 -127.39 48.53
CA ARG A 326 60.54 -128.82 48.42
C ARG A 326 61.75 -129.71 48.15
N ALA A 327 62.80 -129.18 47.50
CA ALA A 327 64.05 -129.89 47.18
C ALA A 327 65.09 -129.92 48.32
N GLY A 328 64.79 -129.35 49.50
CA GLY A 328 65.68 -129.40 50.68
C GLY A 328 67.03 -128.70 50.50
N GLU A 329 68.12 -129.26 51.01
CA GLU A 329 69.48 -128.66 50.96
C GLU A 329 69.99 -128.44 49.51
N GLN A 330 69.51 -129.21 48.51
CA GLN A 330 69.92 -129.05 47.11
C GLN A 330 69.24 -127.86 46.40
N GLY A 331 68.13 -127.36 46.94
CA GLY A 331 67.35 -126.23 46.37
C GLY A 331 67.78 -124.85 46.88
N ARG A 332 68.73 -124.78 47.81
CA ARG A 332 69.08 -123.55 48.54
C ARG A 332 69.51 -122.39 47.64
N GLY A 333 70.32 -122.67 46.61
CA GLY A 333 70.73 -121.68 45.61
C GLY A 333 69.57 -121.18 44.73
N PHE A 334 68.67 -122.08 44.34
CA PHE A 334 67.47 -121.74 43.57
C PHE A 334 66.45 -120.93 44.39
N ALA A 335 66.34 -121.21 45.70
CA ALA A 335 65.47 -120.45 46.60
C ALA A 335 65.91 -118.98 46.73
N VAL A 336 67.23 -118.71 46.79
CA VAL A 336 67.77 -117.35 46.83
C VAL A 336 67.49 -116.61 45.52
N VAL A 337 67.73 -117.26 44.37
CA VAL A 337 67.42 -116.66 43.06
C VAL A 337 65.91 -116.40 42.92
N ALA A 338 65.06 -117.33 43.34
CA ALA A 338 63.61 -117.15 43.31
C ALA A 338 63.15 -116.01 44.23
N ALA A 339 63.75 -115.83 45.41
CA ALA A 339 63.48 -114.70 46.29
C ALA A 339 63.92 -113.36 45.67
N GLU A 340 65.07 -113.32 44.99
CA GLU A 340 65.57 -112.11 44.31
C GLU A 340 64.71 -111.74 43.11
N VAL A 341 64.31 -112.72 42.27
CA VAL A 341 63.37 -112.52 41.15
C VAL A 341 62.02 -112.04 41.66
N ARG A 342 61.55 -112.57 42.80
CA ARG A 342 60.31 -112.11 43.43
C ARG A 342 60.42 -110.67 43.91
N ASN A 343 61.53 -110.30 44.55
CA ASN A 343 61.80 -108.94 44.98
C ASN A 343 61.83 -107.97 43.80
N LEU A 344 62.51 -108.35 42.70
CA LEU A 344 62.56 -107.57 41.47
C LEU A 344 61.18 -107.40 40.82
N ALA A 345 60.36 -108.45 40.82
CA ALA A 345 58.98 -108.40 40.32
C ALA A 345 58.10 -107.46 41.17
N GLN A 346 58.21 -107.50 42.50
CA GLN A 346 57.52 -106.55 43.38
C GLN A 346 57.99 -105.11 43.17
N ARG A 347 59.29 -104.88 43.00
CA ARG A 347 59.85 -103.55 42.64
C ARG A 347 59.34 -103.05 41.29
N SER A 348 59.24 -103.94 40.30
CA SER A 348 58.72 -103.61 38.96
C SER A 348 57.24 -103.27 38.99
N ALA A 349 56.43 -103.99 39.78
CA ALA A 349 55.01 -103.68 39.98
C ALA A 349 54.81 -102.33 40.69
N SER A 350 55.62 -102.03 41.73
CA SER A 350 55.59 -100.73 42.42
C SER A 350 55.94 -99.58 41.46
N ALA A 351 57.01 -99.74 40.68
CA ALA A 351 57.42 -98.74 39.69
C ALA A 351 56.36 -98.56 38.58
N ALA A 352 55.75 -99.65 38.09
CA ALA A 352 54.67 -99.58 37.12
C ALA A 352 53.45 -98.82 37.68
N LYS A 353 53.10 -99.05 38.95
CA LYS A 353 52.01 -98.33 39.63
C LYS A 353 52.30 -96.84 39.76
N GLU A 354 53.51 -96.46 40.17
CA GLU A 354 53.94 -95.05 40.24
C GLU A 354 53.90 -94.37 38.86
N ILE A 355 54.37 -95.04 37.80
CA ILE A 355 54.28 -94.50 36.44
C ILE A 355 52.82 -94.35 36.00
N LYS A 356 51.95 -95.33 36.32
CA LYS A 356 50.52 -95.26 35.99
C LYS A 356 49.86 -94.06 36.64
N GLU A 357 50.15 -93.78 37.91
CA GLU A 357 49.65 -92.60 38.62
C GLU A 357 50.13 -91.30 37.96
N LEU A 358 51.41 -91.18 37.59
CA LEU A 358 51.95 -90.02 36.86
C LEU A 358 51.33 -89.81 35.47
N ILE A 359 51.07 -90.89 34.73
CA ILE A 359 50.42 -90.83 33.42
C ILE A 359 48.96 -90.42 33.58
N THR A 360 48.25 -90.95 34.57
CA THR A 360 46.87 -90.58 34.88
C THR A 360 46.77 -89.08 35.21
N ASP A 361 47.67 -88.55 36.04
CA ASP A 361 47.75 -87.11 36.34
C ASP A 361 48.05 -86.28 35.08
N SER A 362 48.97 -86.75 34.23
CA SER A 362 49.33 -86.08 32.98
C SER A 362 48.17 -86.03 31.98
N VAL A 363 47.39 -87.11 31.86
CA VAL A 363 46.15 -87.17 31.06
C VAL A 363 45.13 -86.16 31.59
N GLY A 364 44.94 -86.11 32.92
CA GLY A 364 44.05 -85.14 33.56
C GLY A 364 44.43 -83.69 33.26
N LYS A 365 45.71 -83.33 33.43
CA LYS A 365 46.23 -81.98 33.13
C LYS A 365 46.14 -81.63 31.65
N THR A 366 46.38 -82.59 30.76
CA THR A 366 46.27 -82.38 29.30
C THR A 366 44.81 -82.16 28.87
N ALA A 367 43.87 -82.90 29.47
CA ALA A 367 42.45 -82.72 29.22
C ALA A 367 41.96 -81.33 29.69
N GLU A 368 42.37 -80.89 30.88
CA GLU A 368 42.07 -79.53 31.37
C GLU A 368 42.70 -78.45 30.47
N GLY A 369 43.97 -78.64 30.07
CA GLY A 369 44.65 -77.74 29.13
C GLY A 369 43.94 -77.67 27.78
N THR A 370 43.45 -78.80 27.25
CA THR A 370 42.66 -78.84 26.00
C THR A 370 41.41 -77.97 26.13
N ARG A 371 40.69 -78.10 27.25
CA ARG A 371 39.46 -77.33 27.52
C ARG A 371 39.72 -75.82 27.61
N GLN A 372 40.82 -75.41 28.25
CA GLN A 372 41.21 -74.00 28.32
C GLN A 372 41.58 -73.43 26.96
N VAL A 373 42.29 -74.19 26.13
CA VAL A 373 42.68 -73.79 24.78
C VAL A 373 41.47 -73.74 23.84
N GLU A 374 40.51 -74.66 23.94
CA GLU A 374 39.23 -74.59 23.21
C GLU A 374 38.45 -73.31 23.56
N SER A 375 38.33 -72.99 24.85
CA SER A 375 37.68 -71.75 25.29
C SER A 375 38.42 -70.49 24.79
N ALA A 376 39.76 -70.52 24.75
CA ALA A 376 40.56 -69.45 24.14
C ALA A 376 40.28 -69.33 22.63
N GLY A 377 40.03 -70.45 21.94
CA GLY A 377 39.65 -70.48 20.53
C GLY A 377 38.28 -69.84 20.28
N GLU A 378 37.28 -70.19 21.10
CA GLU A 378 35.94 -69.58 21.05
C GLU A 378 36.01 -68.07 21.26
N THR A 379 36.78 -67.59 22.25
CA THR A 379 36.95 -66.14 22.49
C THR A 379 37.66 -65.43 21.33
N MET A 380 38.62 -66.07 20.64
CA MET A 380 39.19 -65.50 19.42
C MET A 380 38.14 -65.33 18.31
N GLN A 381 37.21 -66.29 18.20
CA GLN A 381 36.14 -66.25 17.21
C GLN A 381 35.12 -65.16 17.52
N GLU A 382 34.79 -64.95 18.80
CA GLU A 382 34.01 -63.81 19.27
C GLU A 382 34.67 -62.47 18.95
N ILE A 383 35.99 -62.35 19.15
CA ILE A 383 36.76 -61.14 18.79
C ILE A 383 36.65 -60.85 17.30
N VAL A 384 36.84 -61.85 16.44
CA VAL A 384 36.71 -61.68 14.97
C VAL A 384 35.31 -61.17 14.61
N SER A 385 34.26 -61.73 15.21
CA SER A 385 32.88 -61.29 15.01
C SER A 385 32.64 -59.85 15.48
N ALA A 386 33.16 -59.49 16.65
CA ALA A 386 33.06 -58.15 17.21
C ALA A 386 33.78 -57.10 16.33
N VAL A 387 35.01 -57.39 15.90
CA VAL A 387 35.78 -56.50 15.02
C VAL A 387 35.09 -56.33 13.66
N LYS A 388 34.44 -57.37 13.14
CA LYS A 388 33.64 -57.26 11.92
C LYS A 388 32.48 -56.27 12.07
N ARG A 389 31.75 -56.33 13.19
CA ARG A 389 30.70 -55.34 13.50
C ARG A 389 31.24 -53.92 13.61
N VAL A 390 32.42 -53.74 14.19
CA VAL A 390 33.10 -52.42 14.25
C VAL A 390 33.44 -51.92 12.84
N THR A 391 33.93 -52.81 11.97
CA THR A 391 34.25 -52.50 10.56
C THR A 391 33.01 -52.03 9.80
N ASP A 392 31.86 -52.70 10.00
CA ASP A 392 30.59 -52.31 9.36
C ASP A 392 30.14 -50.90 9.80
N ILE A 393 30.17 -50.59 11.11
CA ILE A 393 29.82 -49.27 11.65
C ILE A 393 30.75 -48.18 11.10
N ILE A 394 32.06 -48.45 11.03
CA ILE A 394 33.02 -47.50 10.47
C ILE A 394 32.73 -47.24 8.98
N GLY A 395 32.32 -48.27 8.24
CA GLY A 395 31.85 -48.14 6.85
C GLY A 395 30.67 -47.19 6.73
N GLU A 396 29.67 -47.33 7.60
CA GLU A 396 28.51 -46.42 7.66
C GLU A 396 28.93 -44.98 8.01
N ILE A 397 29.85 -44.79 8.96
CA ILE A 397 30.38 -43.45 9.31
C ILE A 397 31.08 -42.80 8.12
N ALA A 398 31.89 -43.56 7.36
CA ALA A 398 32.58 -43.04 6.18
C ALA A 398 31.60 -42.63 5.07
N ALA A 399 30.56 -43.43 4.83
CA ALA A 399 29.50 -43.14 3.88
C ALA A 399 28.73 -41.87 4.30
N ALA A 400 28.28 -41.81 5.55
CA ALA A 400 27.57 -40.66 6.10
C ALA A 400 28.41 -39.37 6.07
N SER A 401 29.72 -39.47 6.36
CA SER A 401 30.64 -38.32 6.29
C SER A 401 30.80 -37.80 4.85
N THR A 402 30.81 -38.71 3.86
CA THR A 402 30.88 -38.34 2.44
C THR A 402 29.60 -37.61 2.00
N GLU A 403 28.44 -38.11 2.43
CA GLU A 403 27.14 -37.48 2.17
C GLU A 403 27.04 -36.10 2.85
N GLN A 404 27.48 -35.98 4.11
CA GLN A 404 27.57 -34.70 4.82
C GLN A 404 28.47 -33.70 4.07
N SER A 405 29.61 -34.15 3.54
CA SER A 405 30.49 -33.28 2.76
C SER A 405 29.80 -32.74 1.50
N ALA A 406 28.99 -33.55 0.82
CA ALA A 406 28.20 -33.11 -0.33
C ALA A 406 27.08 -32.14 0.09
N GLY A 407 26.41 -32.39 1.21
CA GLY A 407 25.41 -31.49 1.78
C GLY A 407 25.99 -30.13 2.18
N ILE A 408 27.19 -30.11 2.77
CA ILE A 408 27.90 -28.87 3.11
C ILE A 408 28.26 -28.07 1.85
N ALA A 409 28.68 -28.73 0.77
CA ALA A 409 28.94 -28.04 -0.50
C ALA A 409 27.69 -27.32 -1.05
N GLN A 410 26.51 -27.97 -0.98
CA GLN A 410 25.25 -27.33 -1.36
C GLN A 410 24.87 -26.15 -0.45
N ILE A 411 25.14 -26.26 0.86
CA ILE A 411 24.94 -25.14 1.80
C ILE A 411 25.87 -23.99 1.44
N ASN A 412 27.13 -24.27 1.07
CA ASN A 412 28.09 -23.25 0.65
C ASN A 412 27.62 -22.51 -0.62
N ASP A 413 27.12 -23.24 -1.62
CA ASP A 413 26.52 -22.64 -2.82
C ASP A 413 25.31 -21.74 -2.48
N ALA A 414 24.49 -22.13 -1.49
CA ALA A 414 23.37 -21.32 -1.03
C ALA A 414 23.83 -20.05 -0.30
N ILE A 415 24.90 -20.13 0.50
CA ILE A 415 25.52 -18.96 1.15
C ILE A 415 26.08 -18.00 0.11
N MET A 416 26.75 -18.49 -0.93
CA MET A 416 27.24 -17.66 -2.04
C MET A 416 26.12 -16.91 -2.76
N LYS A 417 24.96 -17.54 -2.98
CA LYS A 417 23.78 -16.86 -3.53
C LYS A 417 23.19 -15.83 -2.57
N MET A 418 23.19 -16.11 -1.26
CA MET A 418 22.77 -15.14 -0.25
C MET A 418 23.72 -13.93 -0.19
N ASP A 419 25.01 -14.13 -0.42
CA ASP A 419 25.99 -13.05 -0.51
C ASP A 419 25.73 -12.17 -1.75
N ASP A 420 25.50 -12.77 -2.91
CA ASP A 420 25.13 -12.03 -4.14
C ASP A 420 23.87 -11.16 -3.93
N VAL A 421 22.82 -11.71 -3.33
CA VAL A 421 21.61 -10.94 -3.00
C VAL A 421 21.89 -9.85 -1.96
N THR A 422 22.77 -10.13 -0.98
CA THR A 422 23.18 -9.12 0.01
C THR A 422 23.89 -7.94 -0.66
N GLN A 423 24.80 -8.20 -1.60
CA GLN A 423 25.47 -7.15 -2.37
C GLN A 423 24.51 -6.37 -3.27
N GLN A 424 23.57 -7.05 -3.93
CA GLN A 424 22.52 -6.39 -4.72
C GLN A 424 21.62 -5.52 -3.85
N ASN A 425 21.28 -5.96 -2.63
CA ASN A 425 20.54 -5.15 -1.69
C ASN A 425 21.30 -3.87 -1.31
N THR A 426 22.63 -3.93 -1.14
CA THR A 426 23.44 -2.72 -0.89
C THR A 426 23.33 -1.74 -2.07
N ALA A 427 23.46 -2.22 -3.30
CA ALA A 427 23.31 -1.37 -4.49
C ALA A 427 21.89 -0.76 -4.58
N LEU A 428 20.85 -1.55 -4.34
CA LEU A 428 19.47 -1.07 -4.34
C LEU A 428 19.19 -0.05 -3.25
N VAL A 429 19.81 -0.21 -2.07
CA VAL A 429 19.71 0.76 -0.96
C VAL A 429 20.33 2.10 -1.36
N GLU A 430 21.50 2.08 -2.01
CA GLU A 430 22.15 3.31 -2.52
C GLU A 430 21.28 4.00 -3.59
N GLU A 431 20.78 3.25 -4.57
CA GLU A 431 19.90 3.78 -5.62
C GLU A 431 18.60 4.36 -5.04
N ALA A 432 17.97 3.66 -4.12
CA ALA A 432 16.72 4.10 -3.51
C ALA A 432 16.94 5.30 -2.58
N ALA A 433 18.10 5.41 -1.91
CA ALA A 433 18.46 6.58 -1.12
C ALA A 433 18.62 7.82 -2.02
N ALA A 434 19.34 7.69 -3.13
CA ALA A 434 19.49 8.77 -4.13
C ALA A 434 18.14 9.19 -4.73
N ALA A 435 17.26 8.22 -5.03
CA ALA A 435 15.91 8.50 -5.52
C ALA A 435 15.05 9.24 -4.47
N ALA A 436 15.13 8.84 -3.21
CA ALA A 436 14.42 9.52 -2.12
C ALA A 436 14.91 10.96 -1.92
N GLU A 437 16.23 11.19 -1.97
CA GLU A 437 16.81 12.52 -1.89
C GLU A 437 16.37 13.41 -3.06
N SER A 438 16.37 12.90 -4.29
CA SER A 438 15.86 13.62 -5.46
C SER A 438 14.36 13.96 -5.35
N LEU A 439 13.55 13.05 -4.80
CA LEU A 439 12.13 13.33 -4.54
C LEU A 439 11.92 14.42 -3.49
N MET A 440 12.78 14.46 -2.46
CA MET A 440 12.76 15.53 -1.46
C MET A 440 13.11 16.88 -2.10
N GLU A 441 14.17 16.95 -2.90
CA GLU A 441 14.59 18.16 -3.61
C GLU A 441 13.49 18.66 -4.56
N GLN A 442 12.92 17.78 -5.40
CA GLN A 442 11.82 18.15 -6.31
C GLN A 442 10.58 18.63 -5.56
N SER A 443 10.26 18.01 -4.42
CA SER A 443 9.12 18.43 -3.59
C SER A 443 9.35 19.78 -2.92
N GLU A 444 10.58 20.06 -2.51
CA GLU A 444 10.98 21.35 -1.94
C GLU A 444 10.95 22.45 -3.01
N GLU A 445 11.44 22.17 -4.22
CA GLU A 445 11.34 23.08 -5.37
C GLU A 445 9.87 23.39 -5.72
N MET A 446 9.00 22.37 -5.77
CA MET A 446 7.56 22.57 -5.99
C MET A 446 6.92 23.40 -4.87
N ALA A 447 7.31 23.17 -3.62
CA ALA A 447 6.82 23.95 -2.49
C ALA A 447 7.29 25.42 -2.57
N ASP A 448 8.53 25.66 -2.98
CA ASP A 448 9.11 26.99 -3.17
C ASP A 448 8.40 27.77 -4.28
N VAL A 449 8.17 27.14 -5.45
CA VAL A 449 7.42 27.75 -6.57
C VAL A 449 6.00 28.15 -6.15
N VAL A 450 5.34 27.32 -5.34
CA VAL A 450 3.98 27.62 -4.86
C VAL A 450 3.99 28.60 -3.67
N SER A 451 5.12 28.78 -2.98
CA SER A 451 5.23 29.63 -1.78
C SER A 451 4.93 31.11 -2.04
N VAL A 452 5.12 31.55 -3.29
CA VAL A 452 4.78 32.91 -3.75
C VAL A 452 3.28 33.20 -3.59
N PHE A 453 2.42 32.17 -3.65
CA PHE A 453 0.98 32.34 -3.48
C PHE A 453 0.61 32.33 -2.00
N VAL A 454 0.17 33.49 -1.51
CA VAL A 454 -0.39 33.66 -0.18
C VAL A 454 -1.82 33.11 -0.19
N LEU A 455 -1.92 31.84 0.17
CA LEU A 455 -3.19 31.16 0.38
C LEU A 455 -3.66 31.52 1.79
N ASP A 456 -4.88 32.07 1.93
CA ASP A 456 -5.51 32.28 3.23
C ASP A 456 -5.68 30.94 3.96
N GLU A 457 -4.68 30.55 4.73
CA GLU A 457 -4.73 29.38 5.61
C GLU A 457 -5.82 29.55 6.67
N SER A 458 -6.29 30.77 6.92
CA SER A 458 -7.25 31.14 7.97
C SER A 458 -8.58 30.38 7.91
N ALA A 459 -9.09 30.03 6.73
CA ALA A 459 -10.34 29.27 6.61
C ALA A 459 -10.16 27.76 6.84
N ASN A 460 -8.99 27.21 6.48
CA ASN A 460 -8.72 25.78 6.60
C ASN A 460 -8.07 25.43 7.96
N ASN A 461 -7.30 26.34 8.54
CA ASN A 461 -6.70 26.21 9.86
C ASN A 461 -7.72 26.46 10.98
N ALA A 462 -8.84 27.15 10.73
CA ALA A 462 -9.98 27.17 11.67
C ALA A 462 -10.65 25.79 11.77
N LYS A 463 -10.84 25.09 10.64
CA LYS A 463 -11.35 23.70 10.64
C LYS A 463 -10.32 22.70 11.19
N ARG A 464 -9.03 22.92 10.92
CA ARG A 464 -7.92 22.08 11.44
C ARG A 464 -7.65 22.34 12.93
N LYS A 465 -7.81 23.56 13.44
CA LYS A 465 -7.76 23.87 14.88
C LYS A 465 -8.97 23.36 15.64
N THR A 466 -10.17 23.32 15.04
CA THR A 466 -11.30 22.60 15.67
C THR A 466 -11.14 21.08 15.66
N ALA A 467 -10.32 20.52 14.75
CA ALA A 467 -10.01 19.09 14.72
C ALA A 467 -8.74 18.70 15.50
N SER A 468 -7.82 19.64 15.74
CA SER A 468 -6.52 19.40 16.42
C SER A 468 -6.46 19.93 17.85
N ALA A 469 -7.45 20.72 18.31
CA ALA A 469 -7.52 21.22 19.71
C ALA A 469 -8.14 20.22 20.70
N HIS A 470 -8.30 18.95 20.33
CA HIS A 470 -8.68 17.87 21.25
C HIS A 470 -7.70 16.70 21.16
N LYS A 471 -6.46 16.92 21.62
CA LYS A 471 -5.62 15.90 22.27
C LYS A 471 -4.29 16.51 22.69
N PHE A 472 -4.26 17.11 23.88
CA PHE A 472 -3.12 17.06 24.80
C PHE A 472 -3.53 17.68 26.14
N THR A 473 -4.23 16.90 26.96
CA THR A 473 -4.18 17.04 28.42
C THR A 473 -4.30 15.65 29.02
N ALA A 474 -3.19 15.17 29.59
CA ALA A 474 -3.19 14.08 30.54
C ALA A 474 -3.93 14.57 31.81
N THR A 475 -4.92 13.81 32.30
CA THR A 475 -5.18 13.50 33.73
C THR A 475 -6.55 12.79 33.86
N THR A 476 -6.48 11.56 34.37
CA THR A 476 -7.49 10.72 35.06
C THR A 476 -8.84 10.36 34.41
N ALA A 477 -9.01 9.04 34.21
CA ALA A 477 -10.22 8.24 34.42
C ALA A 477 -11.57 8.80 33.94
N ASN A 478 -12.11 8.25 32.83
CA ASN A 478 -13.16 7.22 32.87
C ASN A 478 -13.64 6.86 31.44
N SER A 479 -13.92 5.58 31.26
CA SER A 479 -14.46 4.81 30.14
C SER A 479 -15.35 5.51 29.07
N SER A 480 -14.98 5.36 27.79
CA SER A 480 -15.83 4.86 26.70
C SER A 480 -15.08 4.88 25.35
N ALA A 481 -14.59 3.71 24.94
CA ALA A 481 -13.81 3.53 23.72
C ALA A 481 -14.70 3.65 22.46
N LYS A 482 -14.41 4.63 21.60
CA LYS A 482 -14.82 4.59 20.19
C LYS A 482 -13.97 3.53 19.47
N GLN A 483 -14.61 2.49 18.97
CA GLN A 483 -13.97 1.33 18.33
C GLN A 483 -13.26 1.70 17.02
N LYS A 484 -12.03 1.22 16.87
CA LYS A 484 -11.25 1.21 15.62
C LYS A 484 -12.02 0.37 14.57
N PRO A 485 -12.09 0.79 13.29
CA PRO A 485 -12.67 -0.04 12.24
C PRO A 485 -11.88 -1.35 12.08
N PHE A 486 -12.59 -2.46 11.88
CA PHE A 486 -11.99 -3.80 11.75
C PHE A 486 -11.13 -3.89 10.48
N SER A 487 -9.94 -4.49 10.61
CA SER A 487 -8.98 -4.74 9.52
C SER A 487 -8.61 -6.22 9.51
N PHE A 488 -8.69 -6.86 8.33
CA PHE A 488 -8.28 -8.25 8.15
C PHE A 488 -6.77 -8.44 8.38
N GLN A 489 -5.95 -7.48 7.96
CA GLN A 489 -4.51 -7.50 8.18
C GLN A 489 -4.16 -7.43 9.68
N ASP A 490 -4.87 -6.61 10.45
CA ASP A 490 -4.67 -6.53 11.90
C ASP A 490 -5.08 -7.82 12.59
N ALA A 491 -6.18 -8.44 12.14
CA ALA A 491 -6.65 -9.72 12.66
C ALA A 491 -5.65 -10.85 12.37
N GLU A 492 -5.11 -10.93 11.15
CA GLU A 492 -4.09 -11.90 10.77
C GLU A 492 -2.81 -11.73 11.61
N ASN A 493 -2.32 -10.49 11.71
CA ASN A 493 -1.13 -10.18 12.51
C ASN A 493 -1.32 -10.54 13.99
N ALA A 494 -2.50 -10.27 14.56
CA ALA A 494 -2.83 -10.65 15.93
C ALA A 494 -2.84 -12.18 16.12
N HIS A 495 -3.38 -12.93 15.16
CA HIS A 495 -3.43 -14.40 15.20
C HIS A 495 -2.05 -15.04 14.98
N ALA A 496 -1.20 -14.45 14.15
CA ALA A 496 0.18 -14.91 13.95
C ALA A 496 1.04 -14.73 15.22
N LYS A 497 0.83 -13.64 15.97
CA LYS A 497 1.58 -13.34 17.21
C LYS A 497 1.26 -14.28 18.37
N TRP A 498 0.11 -14.97 18.35
CA TRP A 498 -0.29 -15.88 19.44
C TRP A 498 0.70 -17.03 19.67
N LYS A 499 1.34 -17.56 18.62
CA LYS A 499 2.34 -18.63 18.77
C LYS A 499 3.50 -18.19 19.65
N MET A 500 4.04 -17.00 19.40
CA MET A 500 5.14 -16.44 20.19
C MET A 500 4.72 -16.20 21.64
N ARG A 501 3.52 -15.62 21.85
CA ARG A 501 2.98 -15.35 23.19
C ARG A 501 2.81 -16.63 24.00
N LEU A 502 2.24 -17.68 23.41
CA LEU A 502 2.07 -18.98 24.09
C LEU A 502 3.41 -19.68 24.33
N VAL A 503 4.38 -19.59 23.43
CA VAL A 503 5.73 -20.15 23.66
C VAL A 503 6.39 -19.48 24.86
N GLN A 504 6.31 -18.15 24.95
CA GLN A 504 6.86 -17.40 26.09
C GLN A 504 6.13 -17.71 27.40
N PHE A 505 4.81 -17.87 27.34
CA PHE A 505 3.98 -18.23 28.51
C PHE A 505 4.26 -19.64 29.02
N VAL A 506 4.27 -20.64 28.13
CA VAL A 506 4.62 -22.03 28.45
C VAL A 506 6.07 -22.15 28.94
N GLY A 507 6.97 -21.31 28.42
CA GLY A 507 8.37 -21.22 28.84
C GLY A 507 8.62 -20.45 30.14
N GLY A 508 7.58 -19.84 30.75
CA GLY A 508 7.73 -19.03 31.97
C GLY A 508 8.48 -17.71 31.78
N GLN A 509 8.63 -17.26 30.53
CA GLN A 509 9.36 -16.03 30.16
C GLN A 509 8.42 -14.81 29.98
N SER A 510 7.11 -15.00 30.16
CA SER A 510 6.11 -13.94 30.04
C SER A 510 5.54 -13.55 31.41
N HIS A 511 5.38 -12.25 31.65
CA HIS A 511 4.61 -11.69 32.77
C HIS A 511 3.11 -11.53 32.43
N GLU A 512 2.70 -11.95 31.23
CA GLU A 512 1.34 -11.83 30.74
C GLU A 512 0.48 -12.97 31.32
N ASP A 513 -0.49 -12.63 32.19
CA ASP A 513 -1.43 -13.58 32.78
C ASP A 513 -2.65 -13.72 31.85
N PHE A 514 -2.87 -14.92 31.32
CA PHE A 514 -3.97 -15.20 30.42
C PHE A 514 -5.18 -15.69 31.21
N ASP A 515 -6.26 -14.90 31.25
CA ASP A 515 -7.55 -15.39 31.73
C ASP A 515 -8.07 -16.49 30.78
N GLU A 516 -8.06 -17.74 31.24
CA GLU A 516 -8.50 -18.93 30.51
C GLU A 516 -9.90 -18.76 29.92
N SER A 517 -10.81 -18.14 30.68
CA SER A 517 -12.19 -17.95 30.27
C SER A 517 -12.32 -16.92 29.13
N ALA A 518 -11.50 -15.87 29.15
CA ALA A 518 -11.51 -14.83 28.13
C ALA A 518 -10.85 -15.28 26.82
N VAL A 519 -9.76 -16.04 26.90
CA VAL A 519 -9.02 -16.50 25.71
C VAL A 519 -9.69 -17.68 25.02
N SER A 520 -10.53 -18.44 25.72
CA SER A 520 -11.32 -19.55 25.15
C SER A 520 -12.57 -19.07 24.41
N CYS A 521 -12.99 -17.83 24.62
CA CYS A 521 -14.15 -17.25 23.95
C CYS A 521 -13.78 -16.67 22.58
N ASP A 522 -14.44 -17.16 21.53
CA ASP A 522 -14.19 -16.76 20.14
C ASP A 522 -14.92 -15.45 19.73
N ASP A 523 -15.56 -14.75 20.67
CA ASP A 523 -16.32 -13.52 20.43
C ASP A 523 -15.66 -12.26 21.05
N LYS A 524 -14.60 -12.42 21.85
CA LYS A 524 -13.96 -11.32 22.60
C LYS A 524 -12.86 -10.60 21.82
N CYS A 525 -12.17 -11.30 20.92
CA CYS A 525 -11.12 -10.69 20.10
C CYS A 525 -11.75 -9.86 18.96
N ASP A 526 -10.97 -8.98 18.33
CA ASP A 526 -11.50 -8.08 17.30
C ASP A 526 -12.03 -8.82 16.07
N LEU A 527 -11.44 -9.97 15.72
CA LEU A 527 -11.96 -10.89 14.70
C LEU A 527 -13.28 -11.54 15.14
N GLY A 528 -13.38 -11.98 16.39
CA GLY A 528 -14.60 -12.54 16.97
C GLY A 528 -15.77 -11.56 16.96
N LYS A 529 -15.54 -10.32 17.40
CA LYS A 529 -16.54 -9.24 17.33
C LYS A 529 -17.00 -8.96 15.91
N TRP A 530 -16.10 -9.09 14.94
CA TRP A 530 -16.44 -8.94 13.53
C TRP A 530 -17.24 -10.13 12.99
N ILE A 531 -16.80 -11.36 13.26
CA ILE A 531 -17.46 -12.61 12.86
C ILE A 531 -18.90 -12.66 13.39
N HIS A 532 -19.08 -12.44 14.69
CA HIS A 532 -20.39 -12.52 15.35
C HIS A 532 -21.23 -11.25 15.23
N GLY A 533 -20.70 -10.19 14.62
CA GLY A 533 -21.38 -8.92 14.40
C GLY A 533 -21.54 -8.60 12.90
N PRO A 534 -20.79 -7.62 12.34
CA PRO A 534 -20.93 -7.18 10.95
C PRO A 534 -20.83 -8.26 9.88
N ALA A 535 -20.12 -9.36 10.13
CA ALA A 535 -19.91 -10.42 9.16
C ALA A 535 -21.07 -11.42 9.04
N VAL A 536 -22.07 -11.37 9.93
CA VAL A 536 -23.26 -12.26 9.87
C VAL A 536 -24.00 -12.14 8.54
N ARG A 537 -23.91 -10.98 7.86
CA ARG A 537 -24.42 -10.76 6.50
C ARG A 537 -23.84 -11.71 5.44
N TYR A 538 -22.67 -12.30 5.71
CA TYR A 538 -21.99 -13.27 4.85
C TYR A 538 -22.23 -14.72 5.25
N SER A 539 -23.22 -14.98 6.13
CA SER A 539 -23.54 -16.32 6.65
C SER A 539 -23.83 -17.39 5.60
N SER A 540 -24.21 -16.99 4.38
CA SER A 540 -24.41 -17.89 3.23
C SER A 540 -23.10 -18.36 2.57
N LEU A 541 -21.99 -17.63 2.72
CA LEU A 541 -20.70 -17.96 2.11
C LEU A 541 -20.04 -19.15 2.82
N LYS A 542 -19.42 -20.03 2.03
CA LYS A 542 -18.65 -21.18 2.54
C LYS A 542 -17.43 -20.70 3.33
N GLU A 543 -16.80 -19.63 2.87
CA GLU A 543 -15.62 -19.00 3.45
C GLU A 543 -15.91 -18.45 4.85
N TYR A 544 -17.07 -17.81 5.04
CA TYR A 544 -17.51 -17.33 6.36
C TYR A 544 -17.73 -18.49 7.34
N LYS A 545 -18.40 -19.56 6.91
CA LYS A 545 -18.63 -20.75 7.77
C LYS A 545 -17.30 -21.40 8.17
N ASN A 546 -16.36 -21.48 7.24
CA ASN A 546 -15.01 -22.02 7.49
C ASN A 546 -14.21 -21.13 8.45
N LEU A 547 -14.27 -19.81 8.29
CA LEU A 547 -13.62 -18.85 9.18
C LEU A 547 -14.16 -18.95 10.60
N ARG A 548 -15.49 -18.94 10.77
CA ARG A 548 -16.12 -19.08 12.09
C ARG A 548 -15.72 -20.40 12.78
N ALA A 549 -15.75 -21.51 12.05
CA ALA A 549 -15.38 -22.81 12.62
C ALA A 549 -13.89 -22.88 13.01
N SER A 550 -13.00 -22.40 12.15
CA SER A 550 -11.56 -22.44 12.40
C SER A 550 -11.16 -21.49 13.54
N HIS A 551 -11.79 -20.32 13.61
CA HIS A 551 -11.57 -19.36 14.69
C HIS A 551 -11.99 -19.90 16.07
N ALA A 552 -13.15 -20.56 16.15
CA ALA A 552 -13.58 -21.20 17.39
C ALA A 552 -12.65 -22.34 17.81
N GLU A 553 -12.17 -23.14 16.86
CA GLU A 553 -11.18 -24.21 17.10
C GLU A 553 -9.84 -23.65 17.59
N PHE A 554 -9.39 -22.52 17.05
CA PHE A 554 -8.20 -21.81 17.50
C PHE A 554 -8.33 -21.36 18.97
N HIS A 555 -9.40 -20.66 19.33
CA HIS A 555 -9.61 -20.19 20.70
C HIS A 555 -9.75 -21.34 21.71
N LYS A 556 -10.40 -22.44 21.32
CA LYS A 556 -10.46 -23.66 22.14
C LYS A 556 -9.06 -24.26 22.39
N SER A 557 -8.21 -24.27 21.37
CA SER A 557 -6.83 -24.76 21.48
C SER A 557 -5.96 -23.86 22.37
N VAL A 558 -6.09 -22.54 22.23
CA VAL A 558 -5.43 -21.56 23.12
C VAL A 558 -5.86 -21.78 24.58
N GLY A 559 -7.16 -21.93 24.83
CA GLY A 559 -7.71 -22.20 26.16
C GLY A 559 -7.14 -23.46 26.79
N ALA A 560 -7.08 -24.56 26.03
CA ALA A 560 -6.51 -25.82 26.51
C ALA A 560 -5.02 -25.70 26.90
N ILE A 561 -4.22 -24.93 26.14
CA ILE A 561 -2.82 -24.68 26.47
C ILE A 561 -2.70 -23.87 27.76
N VAL A 562 -3.48 -22.80 27.90
CA VAL A 562 -3.48 -21.94 29.10
C VAL A 562 -3.91 -22.73 30.34
N HIS A 563 -4.94 -23.57 30.21
CA HIS A 563 -5.39 -24.47 31.27
C HIS A 563 -4.27 -25.40 31.75
N CYS A 564 -3.57 -26.08 30.82
CA CYS A 564 -2.46 -26.96 31.18
C CYS A 564 -1.32 -26.22 31.90
N VAL A 565 -1.04 -24.96 31.53
CA VAL A 565 -0.03 -24.14 32.23
C VAL A 565 -0.49 -23.78 33.65
N HIS A 566 -1.77 -23.43 33.84
CA HIS A 566 -2.34 -23.15 35.17
C HIS A 566 -2.36 -24.37 36.08
N GLU A 567 -2.60 -25.56 35.53
CA GLU A 567 -2.50 -26.83 36.24
C GLU A 567 -1.04 -27.31 36.47
N LYS A 568 -0.04 -26.50 36.10
CA LYS A 568 1.40 -26.79 36.21
C LYS A 568 1.86 -27.99 35.37
N ASN A 569 1.15 -28.32 34.30
CA ASN A 569 1.48 -29.40 33.36
C ASN A 569 2.12 -28.86 32.08
N GLN A 570 3.40 -28.48 32.16
CA GLN A 570 4.13 -27.85 31.05
C GLN A 570 4.36 -28.79 29.86
N ASP A 571 4.52 -30.09 30.08
CA ASP A 571 4.77 -31.05 28.99
C ASP A 571 3.53 -31.24 28.12
N ALA A 572 2.34 -31.32 28.74
CA ALA A 572 1.07 -31.34 28.01
C ALA A 572 0.85 -30.05 27.21
N ALA A 573 1.19 -28.89 27.79
CA ALA A 573 1.08 -27.60 27.11
C ALA A 573 1.99 -27.51 25.88
N ARG A 574 3.23 -28.03 25.96
CA ARG A 574 4.17 -28.07 24.82
C ARG A 574 3.69 -28.98 23.70
N LEU A 575 3.10 -30.13 24.03
CA LEU A 575 2.54 -31.06 23.05
C LEU A 575 1.37 -30.43 22.26
N LEU A 576 0.45 -29.78 22.98
CA LEU A 576 -0.69 -29.08 22.39
C LEU A 576 -0.25 -27.90 21.51
N LEU A 577 0.81 -27.18 21.92
CA LEU A 577 1.37 -26.05 21.17
C LEU A 577 2.00 -26.48 19.84
N GLY A 578 2.68 -27.63 19.82
CA GLY A 578 3.34 -28.18 18.63
C GLY A 578 2.38 -28.86 17.63
N GLY A 579 1.28 -29.44 18.11
CA GLY A 579 0.32 -30.20 17.30
C GLY A 579 -0.95 -29.43 16.96
N ASP A 580 -1.94 -29.54 17.85
CA ASP A 580 -3.31 -29.06 17.62
C ASP A 580 -3.37 -27.54 17.39
N PHE A 581 -2.62 -26.77 18.17
CA PHE A 581 -2.58 -25.32 18.04
C PHE A 581 -1.94 -24.87 16.73
N ALA A 582 -0.82 -25.49 16.33
CA ALA A 582 -0.15 -25.14 15.07
C ALA A 582 -1.08 -25.37 13.86
N THR A 583 -1.86 -26.45 13.89
CA THR A 583 -2.86 -26.78 12.87
C THR A 583 -4.03 -25.78 12.87
N ALA A 584 -4.60 -25.50 14.05
CA ALA A 584 -5.71 -24.57 14.20
C ALA A 584 -5.32 -23.12 13.83
N SER A 585 -4.10 -22.70 14.17
CA SER A 585 -3.54 -21.38 13.82
C SER A 585 -3.40 -21.21 12.31
N LYS A 586 -2.78 -22.18 11.63
CA LYS A 586 -2.60 -22.13 10.16
C LYS A 586 -3.95 -22.12 9.43
N LYS A 587 -4.90 -22.93 9.89
CA LYS A 587 -6.26 -23.03 9.32
C LYS A 587 -7.03 -21.71 9.50
N THR A 588 -6.93 -21.07 10.66
CA THR A 588 -7.55 -19.77 10.94
C THR A 588 -6.95 -18.65 10.09
N ILE A 589 -5.63 -18.55 9.99
CA ILE A 589 -4.95 -17.55 9.14
C ILE A 589 -5.38 -17.71 7.68
N SER A 590 -5.37 -18.95 7.16
CA SER A 590 -5.82 -19.23 5.80
C SER A 590 -7.29 -18.85 5.57
N ALA A 591 -8.15 -19.07 6.57
CA ALA A 591 -9.56 -18.69 6.49
C ALA A 591 -9.80 -17.17 6.56
N ILE A 592 -8.96 -16.43 7.29
CA ILE A 592 -8.98 -14.96 7.33
C ILE A 592 -8.67 -14.41 5.92
N GLN A 593 -7.59 -14.89 5.30
CA GLN A 593 -7.17 -14.49 3.95
C GLN A 593 -8.24 -14.83 2.89
N ALA A 594 -8.84 -16.03 2.97
CA ALA A 594 -9.91 -16.43 2.08
C ALA A 594 -11.16 -15.54 2.21
N MET A 595 -11.50 -15.11 3.43
CA MET A 595 -12.62 -14.21 3.67
C MET A 595 -12.32 -12.79 3.19
N GLN A 596 -11.10 -12.30 3.41
CA GLN A 596 -10.65 -11.00 2.92
C GLN A 596 -10.82 -10.90 1.39
N GLY A 597 -10.35 -11.91 0.65
CA GLY A 597 -10.49 -11.96 -0.81
C GLY A 597 -11.94 -11.89 -1.31
N LYS A 598 -12.92 -12.35 -0.52
CA LYS A 598 -14.36 -12.27 -0.85
C LYS A 598 -15.02 -10.95 -0.46
N VAL A 599 -14.53 -10.30 0.59
CA VAL A 599 -15.05 -9.00 1.06
C VAL A 599 -14.47 -7.85 0.25
N GLU A 600 -13.24 -7.98 -0.27
CA GLU A 600 -12.52 -6.92 -0.98
C GLU A 600 -12.55 -7.06 -2.53
N SER A 601 -13.05 -8.17 -3.09
CA SER A 601 -13.22 -8.31 -4.55
C SER A 601 -14.55 -7.74 -5.04
N PRO A 602 -14.57 -6.74 -5.95
CA PRO A 602 -15.79 -6.32 -6.64
C PRO A 602 -16.23 -7.39 -7.64
N ALA A 603 -17.55 -7.57 -7.79
CA ALA A 603 -18.18 -8.51 -8.70
C ALA A 603 -17.56 -8.43 -10.12
N ARG A 604 -16.87 -9.50 -10.53
CA ARG A 604 -16.40 -9.67 -11.91
C ARG A 604 -17.64 -9.84 -12.78
N VAL A 605 -17.94 -8.84 -13.61
CA VAL A 605 -18.95 -8.90 -14.65
C VAL A 605 -18.67 -10.13 -15.51
N VAL A 606 -19.64 -11.05 -15.54
CA VAL A 606 -19.63 -12.20 -16.44
C VAL A 606 -19.74 -11.66 -17.87
N LYS A 607 -18.63 -11.66 -18.61
CA LYS A 607 -18.68 -11.55 -20.07
C LYS A 607 -19.16 -12.89 -20.61
N THR A 608 -20.42 -12.94 -21.00
CA THR A 608 -20.92 -13.91 -21.98
C THR A 608 -20.44 -13.48 -23.36
N GLY A 609 -19.90 -14.40 -24.17
CA GLY A 609 -19.74 -14.19 -25.61
C GLY A 609 -18.37 -14.56 -26.16
N THR A 610 -18.35 -15.78 -26.71
CA THR A 610 -17.53 -16.32 -27.82
C THR A 610 -16.01 -16.42 -27.64
N ASP A 611 -15.60 -17.70 -27.56
CA ASP A 611 -14.33 -18.23 -28.07
C ASP A 611 -13.83 -17.47 -29.30
N ASN A 612 -12.53 -17.21 -29.32
CA ASN A 612 -11.69 -17.31 -30.50
C ASN A 612 -10.25 -17.53 -30.03
N ASN A 613 -9.90 -18.80 -29.87
CA ASN A 613 -8.55 -19.29 -30.12
C ASN A 613 -8.23 -18.96 -31.58
N GLU A 614 -7.37 -18.00 -31.83
CA GLU A 614 -6.57 -17.93 -33.06
C GLU A 614 -5.46 -16.90 -32.87
N TRP A 615 -4.27 -17.26 -33.35
CA TRP A 615 -2.99 -16.51 -33.39
C TRP A 615 -1.97 -16.84 -32.28
N GLU A 616 -1.40 -18.04 -32.41
CA GLU A 616 0.05 -18.25 -32.28
C GLU A 616 0.82 -17.41 -33.34
N GLU A 617 2.10 -17.14 -33.04
CA GLU A 617 3.14 -16.46 -33.86
C GLU A 617 3.05 -14.93 -34.01
N PHE A 618 3.78 -14.19 -33.15
CA PHE A 618 4.84 -13.25 -33.55
C PHE A 618 5.73 -12.85 -32.35
#